data_AF-A0A139AYF4-F1
#
_entry.id   AF-A0A139AYF4-F1
#
_cell.length_a   1.000
_cell.length_b   1.000
_cell.length_c   1.000
_cell.angle_alpha   90.00
_cell.angle_beta   90.00
_cell.angle_gamma   90.00
#
_symmetry.space_group_name_H-M   'P 1'
#
loop_
_entity.id
_entity.type
_entity.pdbx_description
1 polymer ?
#
loop_
_entity_poly.entity_id
_entity_poly.type
_entity_poly.pdbx_seq_one_letter_code
_entity_poly.pdbx_strand_id
1 'polypeptide(L)'
;MSVDIYKDGRRAAALLLNQLGYANDVEAQRFLDGVKLVGNRSEAYIPSCFKLQEEAVGIQLAVATVLQKLSVLKYGRPQTVSLDSDHAILTMMAPYLVNVDGVEFIKFNTDWEEGPEAPKAQRFRFLYNNIYPTADNRWIYLNAKFDNTRVLLSHLGFGDQEIELLHRLTREDPERFIQMIQHKTKQQVAADLEQRMNKHHHVAVASMDRAKFDASEHGRIINTYPFIEVDPILHPIRPSDPFAWKRTPLPQGSRGTNPPQILDGIKVVEIARILAGPKAGTFLASMGARVVKVQSPNLEDMPPYGIDTQIGKRSIFLDLKNKQERETLKDMILDADVVIQNYAYGALDRLGFGPQHCAEIVKNRDRGLIYVQSNCFGFHGPLAPNPGFDALGQMVTGIHSAMENFAPYDPAPPLGDSMPTPIPFPVCDLSTAQFCALGVLVALHRRALYGGSYVVQSSLTQAALYVQAVGQYPDDVARNTFSAYPPRRAYYLEHPVYAMDLCSRQMPKIRPQTFRDEFFFKDTKSPYGVVRILKQPLQLDLTPLRYRWSTRPFGFDKDVKGFIEPPADESDSPNARL
;
A
#
# COMPACT_ATOMS: atom_id res chain seq x y z
N MET A 1 17.42 26.03 4.78
CA MET A 1 17.54 25.08 5.91
C MET A 1 18.15 23.80 5.36
N SER A 2 19.14 23.20 6.04
CA SER A 2 19.73 21.92 5.62
C SER A 2 18.76 20.76 5.85
N VAL A 3 18.81 19.74 5.00
CA VAL A 3 18.09 18.47 5.17
C VAL A 3 18.58 17.76 6.44
N ASP A 4 17.66 17.35 7.32
CA ASP A 4 17.95 16.46 8.47
C ASP A 4 16.86 15.39 8.56
N ILE A 5 17.13 14.26 7.90
CA ILE A 5 16.20 13.14 7.76
C ILE A 5 15.82 12.57 9.13
N TYR A 6 16.77 12.57 10.07
CA TYR A 6 16.55 11.96 11.39
C TYR A 6 15.62 12.82 12.23
N LYS A 7 15.88 14.13 12.24
CA LYS A 7 15.04 15.08 12.97
C LYS A 7 13.63 15.14 12.40
N ASP A 8 13.51 15.29 11.09
CA ASP A 8 12.21 15.37 10.44
C ASP A 8 11.46 14.03 10.45
N GLY A 9 12.17 12.90 10.38
CA GLY A 9 11.59 11.58 10.58
C GLY A 9 11.00 11.39 11.97
N ARG A 10 11.67 11.85 13.04
CA ARG A 10 11.09 11.85 14.40
C ARG A 10 9.85 12.73 14.50
N ARG A 11 9.87 13.92 13.88
CA ARG A 11 8.69 14.80 13.82
C ARG A 11 7.54 14.14 13.08
N ALA A 12 7.82 13.48 11.96
CA ALA A 12 6.84 12.73 11.18
C ALA A 12 6.21 11.58 12.00
N ALA A 13 7.03 10.81 12.73
CA ALA A 13 6.56 9.78 13.65
C ALA A 13 5.63 10.35 14.74
N ALA A 14 5.99 11.51 15.31
CA ALA A 14 5.18 12.18 16.32
C ALA A 14 3.80 12.60 15.79
N LEU A 15 3.67 13.01 14.51
CA LEU A 15 2.36 13.30 13.91
C LEU A 15 1.42 12.10 14.00
N LEU A 16 1.91 10.90 13.65
CA LEU A 16 1.14 9.66 13.72
C LEU A 16 0.83 9.26 15.17
N LEU A 17 1.86 9.20 16.02
CA LEU A 17 1.73 8.77 17.41
C LEU A 17 0.79 9.66 18.22
N ASN A 18 0.80 10.98 17.96
CA ASN A 18 -0.08 11.92 18.64
C ASN A 18 -1.55 11.65 18.33
N GLN A 19 -1.89 11.45 17.05
CA GLN A 19 -3.24 11.12 16.61
C GLN A 19 -3.72 9.75 17.13
N LEU A 20 -2.78 8.82 17.35
CA LEU A 20 -3.06 7.48 17.89
C LEU A 20 -3.18 7.44 19.43
N GLY A 21 -3.07 8.59 20.10
CA GLY A 21 -3.23 8.71 21.56
C GLY A 21 -1.95 8.53 22.37
N TYR A 22 -0.77 8.59 21.74
CA TYR A 22 0.54 8.46 22.40
C TYR A 22 1.25 9.81 22.65
N ALA A 23 0.60 10.94 22.41
CA ALA A 23 1.20 12.28 22.57
C ALA A 23 1.81 12.49 23.98
N ASN A 24 1.09 12.06 25.02
CA ASN A 24 1.48 12.21 26.41
C ASN A 24 1.99 10.90 27.04
N ASP A 25 2.19 9.84 26.24
CA ASP A 25 2.74 8.57 26.74
C ASP A 25 4.27 8.69 26.84
N VAL A 26 4.76 8.96 28.06
CA VAL A 26 6.19 9.12 28.37
C VAL A 26 7.01 7.90 27.96
N GLU A 27 6.44 6.70 28.08
CA GLU A 27 7.13 5.48 27.67
C GLU A 27 7.24 5.39 26.15
N ALA A 28 6.18 5.75 25.42
CA ALA A 28 6.21 5.81 23.96
C ALA A 28 7.24 6.84 23.46
N GLN A 29 7.32 8.03 24.08
CA GLN A 29 8.34 9.03 23.73
C GLN A 29 9.76 8.50 23.98
N ARG A 30 9.99 7.84 25.13
CA ARG A 30 11.28 7.18 25.41
C ARG A 30 11.62 6.12 24.36
N PHE A 31 10.65 5.32 23.94
CA PHE A 31 10.86 4.29 22.90
C PHE A 31 11.14 4.88 21.54
N LEU A 32 10.43 5.95 21.16
CA LEU A 32 10.71 6.71 19.95
C LEU A 32 12.15 7.22 19.98
N ASP A 33 12.53 8.00 21.00
CA ASP A 33 13.87 8.60 21.15
C ASP A 33 14.99 7.55 21.22
N GLY A 34 14.69 6.39 21.81
CA GLY A 34 15.62 5.27 21.95
C GLY A 34 15.96 4.53 20.65
N VAL A 35 15.23 4.73 19.55
CA VAL A 35 15.57 4.09 18.27
C VAL A 35 16.87 4.66 17.71
N LYS A 36 17.84 3.79 17.44
CA LYS A 36 19.12 4.15 16.81
C LYS A 36 18.94 4.31 15.29
N LEU A 37 19.06 5.54 14.80
CA LEU A 37 19.05 5.84 13.36
C LEU A 37 20.45 5.72 12.76
N VAL A 38 20.54 5.05 11.61
CA VAL A 38 21.75 4.89 10.78
C VAL A 38 21.42 5.12 9.30
N GLY A 39 22.45 5.21 8.44
CA GLY A 39 22.28 5.49 7.01
C GLY A 39 22.30 6.98 6.66
N ASN A 40 21.58 7.36 5.61
CA ASN A 40 21.47 8.74 5.14
C ASN A 40 20.86 9.68 6.17
N ARG A 41 21.53 10.81 6.43
CA ARG A 41 21.01 11.85 7.32
C ARG A 41 20.65 13.15 6.60
N SER A 42 21.35 13.51 5.52
CA SER A 42 21.39 14.90 5.06
C SER A 42 21.25 15.09 3.56
N GLU A 43 21.05 14.03 2.78
CA GLU A 43 20.98 14.13 1.33
C GLU A 43 19.57 13.81 0.82
N ALA A 44 18.93 14.74 0.12
CA ALA A 44 17.69 14.47 -0.61
C ALA A 44 18.04 14.11 -2.05
N TYR A 45 17.55 12.96 -2.53
CA TYR A 45 17.94 12.40 -3.85
C TYR A 45 16.79 11.72 -4.58
N ILE A 46 15.58 11.75 -4.03
CA ILE A 46 14.37 11.22 -4.66
C ILE A 46 13.76 12.38 -5.44
N PRO A 47 13.37 12.21 -6.73
CA PRO A 47 12.89 13.31 -7.54
C PRO A 47 11.47 13.70 -7.09
N SER A 48 11.41 14.52 -6.04
CA SER A 48 10.21 14.98 -5.37
C SER A 48 10.47 16.26 -4.58
N CYS A 49 9.49 17.16 -4.55
CA CYS A 49 9.52 18.29 -3.62
C CYS A 49 9.13 17.90 -2.19
N PHE A 50 8.58 16.71 -1.97
CA PHE A 50 8.17 16.22 -0.66
C PHE A 50 9.28 15.42 0.05
N LYS A 51 9.26 15.47 1.39
CA LYS A 51 10.19 14.78 2.28
C LYS A 51 9.88 13.28 2.42
N LEU A 52 10.05 12.52 1.32
CA LEU A 52 9.62 11.12 1.25
C LEU A 52 10.49 10.16 2.09
N GLN A 53 11.77 10.45 2.27
CA GLN A 53 12.62 9.60 3.11
C GLN A 53 12.31 9.80 4.61
N GLU A 54 12.03 11.04 5.01
CA GLU A 54 11.57 11.42 6.34
C GLU A 54 10.21 10.81 6.66
N GLU A 55 9.32 10.81 5.68
CA GLU A 55 8.01 10.16 5.73
C GLU A 55 8.17 8.66 6.02
N ALA A 56 8.95 7.94 5.21
CA ALA A 56 9.24 6.52 5.42
C ALA A 56 9.91 6.23 6.77
N VAL A 57 10.88 7.06 7.18
CA VAL A 57 11.51 6.95 8.51
C VAL A 57 10.50 7.18 9.63
N GLY A 58 9.62 8.18 9.49
CA GLY A 58 8.60 8.51 10.48
C GLY A 58 7.60 7.38 10.70
N ILE A 59 7.16 6.72 9.64
CA ILE A 59 6.27 5.56 9.74
C ILE A 59 6.96 4.43 10.49
N GLN A 60 8.20 4.10 10.11
CA GLN A 60 8.95 3.00 10.73
C GLN A 60 9.28 3.29 12.21
N LEU A 61 9.55 4.54 12.57
CA LEU A 61 9.71 4.96 13.96
C LEU A 61 8.41 4.82 14.78
N ALA A 62 7.26 5.16 14.21
CA ALA A 62 5.96 4.94 14.86
C ALA A 62 5.68 3.44 15.06
N VAL A 63 5.96 2.61 14.04
CA VAL A 63 5.88 1.14 14.14
C VAL A 63 6.80 0.61 15.23
N ALA A 64 8.07 1.02 15.25
CA ALA A 64 9.04 0.62 16.28
C ALA A 64 8.57 0.96 17.69
N THR A 65 7.97 2.13 17.86
CA THR A 65 7.46 2.61 19.15
C THR A 65 6.35 1.70 19.68
N VAL A 66 5.34 1.39 18.85
CA VAL A 66 4.23 0.53 19.26
C VAL A 66 4.66 -0.94 19.39
N LEU A 67 5.60 -1.41 18.55
CA LEU A 67 6.20 -2.74 18.70
C LEU A 67 6.91 -2.90 20.05
N GLN A 68 7.63 -1.88 20.53
CA GLN A 68 8.24 -1.93 21.86
C GLN A 68 7.19 -2.00 22.97
N LYS A 69 6.06 -1.30 22.87
CA LYS A 69 4.94 -1.43 23.81
C LYS A 69 4.39 -2.86 23.84
N LEU A 70 4.17 -3.47 22.67
CA LEU A 70 3.76 -4.88 22.57
C LEU A 70 4.83 -5.83 23.12
N SER A 71 6.10 -5.52 22.93
CA SER A 71 7.23 -6.29 23.47
C SER A 71 7.22 -6.28 25.00
N VAL A 72 6.97 -5.12 25.64
CA VAL A 72 6.78 -5.02 27.09
C VAL A 72 5.60 -5.86 27.56
N LEU A 73 4.46 -5.81 26.86
CA LEU A 73 3.29 -6.63 27.22
C LEU A 73 3.58 -8.13 27.12
N LYS A 74 4.20 -8.58 26.02
CA LYS A 74 4.43 -10.01 25.72
C LYS A 74 5.60 -10.61 26.48
N TYR A 75 6.72 -9.88 26.57
CA TYR A 75 8.00 -10.36 27.07
C TYR A 75 8.45 -9.68 28.37
N GLY A 76 7.68 -8.70 28.87
CA GLY A 76 7.99 -7.99 30.12
C GLY A 76 9.12 -6.95 30.01
N ARG A 77 9.64 -6.70 28.81
CA ARG A 77 10.75 -5.76 28.59
C ARG A 77 10.75 -5.19 27.16
N PRO A 78 11.31 -3.98 26.97
CA PRO A 78 11.61 -3.47 25.64
C PRO A 78 12.85 -4.15 25.04
N GLN A 79 13.18 -3.75 23.81
CA GLN A 79 14.24 -4.30 22.98
C GLN A 79 15.07 -3.16 22.39
N THR A 80 16.32 -3.44 22.03
CA THR A 80 17.12 -2.48 21.27
C THR A 80 16.59 -2.45 19.84
N VAL A 81 16.32 -1.25 19.32
CA VAL A 81 15.83 -1.06 17.96
C VAL A 81 16.77 -0.14 17.19
N SER A 82 17.12 -0.54 15.97
CA SER A 82 17.76 0.35 15.00
C SER A 82 16.98 0.41 13.70
N LEU A 83 17.05 1.56 13.04
CA LEU A 83 16.41 1.83 11.76
C LEU A 83 17.43 2.45 10.81
N ASP A 84 17.56 1.86 9.64
CA ASP A 84 18.39 2.40 8.56
C ASP A 84 17.53 3.24 7.62
N SER A 85 17.83 4.53 7.48
CA SER A 85 17.03 5.46 6.67
C SER A 85 17.13 5.19 5.17
N ASP A 86 18.26 4.67 4.68
CA ASP A 86 18.40 4.25 3.28
C ASP A 86 17.52 3.01 3.00
N HIS A 87 17.43 2.09 3.97
CA HIS A 87 16.50 0.96 3.86
C HIS A 87 15.04 1.40 3.96
N ALA A 88 14.73 2.37 4.84
CA ALA A 88 13.37 2.84 5.06
C ALA A 88 12.71 3.34 3.77
N ILE A 89 13.41 4.15 2.97
CA ILE A 89 12.83 4.65 1.72
C ILE A 89 12.55 3.54 0.69
N LEU A 90 13.36 2.49 0.66
CA LEU A 90 13.13 1.38 -0.27
C LEU A 90 11.76 0.71 -0.03
N THR A 91 11.19 0.82 1.18
CA THR A 91 9.83 0.33 1.45
C THR A 91 8.77 0.99 0.58
N MET A 92 9.02 2.22 0.10
CA MET A 92 8.14 2.97 -0.80
C MET A 92 8.25 2.56 -2.26
N MET A 93 9.14 1.63 -2.60
CA MET A 93 9.27 1.05 -3.94
C MET A 93 9.39 -0.48 -3.92
N ALA A 94 9.10 -1.13 -2.79
CA ALA A 94 9.38 -2.54 -2.55
C ALA A 94 8.90 -3.50 -3.66
N PRO A 95 7.69 -3.37 -4.25
CA PRO A 95 7.25 -4.26 -5.33
C PRO A 95 8.16 -4.22 -6.57
N TYR A 96 8.83 -3.10 -6.83
CA TYR A 96 9.69 -2.88 -8.00
C TYR A 96 11.12 -3.38 -7.78
N LEU A 97 11.48 -3.69 -6.53
CA LEU A 97 12.80 -4.23 -6.17
C LEU A 97 12.83 -5.76 -6.15
N VAL A 98 11.70 -6.39 -6.49
CA VAL A 98 11.59 -7.84 -6.64
C VAL A 98 12.49 -8.29 -7.78
N ASN A 99 13.19 -9.38 -7.52
CA ASN A 99 13.96 -10.08 -8.53
C ASN A 99 13.76 -11.59 -8.41
N VAL A 100 13.57 -12.29 -9.53
CA VAL A 100 13.39 -13.75 -9.58
C VAL A 100 14.43 -14.31 -10.56
N ASP A 101 15.37 -15.12 -10.07
CA ASP A 101 16.46 -15.69 -10.87
C ASP A 101 17.25 -14.65 -11.71
N GLY A 102 17.45 -13.46 -11.17
CA GLY A 102 18.13 -12.36 -11.87
C GLY A 102 17.21 -11.50 -12.72
N VAL A 103 15.94 -11.87 -12.91
CA VAL A 103 14.95 -11.09 -13.65
C VAL A 103 14.26 -10.08 -12.74
N GLU A 104 14.36 -8.78 -13.08
CA GLU A 104 13.73 -7.69 -12.33
C GLU A 104 12.20 -7.64 -12.54
N PHE A 105 11.49 -7.09 -11.54
CA PHE A 105 10.04 -6.89 -11.58
C PHE A 105 9.54 -6.31 -12.90
N ILE A 106 10.19 -5.26 -13.41
CA ILE A 106 9.74 -4.54 -14.60
C ILE A 106 9.75 -5.45 -15.82
N LYS A 107 10.81 -6.23 -15.99
CA LYS A 107 10.94 -7.21 -17.09
C LYS A 107 9.83 -8.26 -17.00
N PHE A 108 9.64 -8.84 -15.82
CA PHE A 108 8.58 -9.83 -15.59
C PHE A 108 7.17 -9.25 -15.76
N ASN A 109 6.92 -8.02 -15.31
CA ASN A 109 5.63 -7.36 -15.48
C ASN A 109 5.32 -7.11 -16.97
N THR A 110 6.30 -6.62 -17.74
CA THR A 110 6.16 -6.47 -19.20
C THR A 110 5.89 -7.82 -19.87
N ASP A 111 6.66 -8.86 -19.53
CA ASP A 111 6.50 -10.19 -20.11
C ASP A 111 5.11 -10.78 -19.77
N TRP A 112 4.61 -10.54 -18.55
CA TRP A 112 3.25 -10.93 -18.15
C TRP A 112 2.20 -10.15 -18.95
N GLU A 113 2.31 -8.83 -19.05
CA GLU A 113 1.39 -7.97 -19.80
C GLU A 113 1.34 -8.35 -21.29
N GLU A 114 2.48 -8.70 -21.91
CA GLU A 114 2.57 -9.06 -23.33
C GLU A 114 2.25 -10.55 -23.60
N GLY A 115 2.30 -11.39 -22.57
CA GLY A 115 2.13 -12.84 -22.62
C GLY A 115 0.72 -13.32 -22.97
N PRO A 116 0.56 -14.60 -23.36
CA PRO A 116 -0.74 -15.19 -23.70
C PRO A 116 -1.70 -15.23 -22.51
N GLU A 117 -1.17 -15.24 -21.28
CA GLU A 117 -1.92 -15.29 -20.02
C GLU A 117 -2.45 -13.91 -19.58
N ALA A 118 -1.96 -12.80 -20.14
CA ALA A 118 -2.55 -11.50 -19.87
C ALA A 118 -3.97 -11.45 -20.46
N PRO A 119 -5.00 -11.05 -19.69
CA PRO A 119 -6.32 -10.80 -20.24
C PRO A 119 -6.21 -9.82 -21.41
N LYS A 120 -6.88 -10.11 -22.53
CA LYS A 120 -6.81 -9.28 -23.76
C LYS A 120 -7.08 -7.78 -23.52
N ALA A 121 -7.81 -7.43 -22.46
CA ALA A 121 -8.14 -6.06 -22.05
C ALA A 121 -7.01 -5.30 -21.31
N GLN A 122 -5.96 -5.97 -20.83
CA GLN A 122 -4.93 -5.38 -19.97
C GLN A 122 -3.68 -4.89 -20.70
N ARG A 123 -3.47 -5.30 -21.96
CA ARG A 123 -2.30 -4.88 -22.75
C ARG A 123 -2.33 -3.36 -22.92
N PHE A 124 -1.31 -2.67 -22.41
CA PHE A 124 -1.17 -1.20 -22.43
C PHE A 124 -2.24 -0.43 -21.64
N ARG A 125 -2.73 -1.02 -20.54
CA ARG A 125 -3.69 -0.37 -19.62
C ARG A 125 -3.27 1.02 -19.15
N PHE A 126 -1.98 1.24 -19.00
CA PHE A 126 -1.41 2.52 -18.62
C PHE A 126 -1.66 3.65 -19.63
N LEU A 127 -1.94 3.34 -20.90
CA LEU A 127 -2.18 4.38 -21.90
C LEU A 127 -3.48 5.13 -21.64
N TYR A 128 -4.56 4.44 -21.26
CA TYR A 128 -5.83 5.07 -20.88
C TYR A 128 -5.98 5.32 -19.38
N ASN A 129 -5.23 4.61 -18.53
CA ASN A 129 -5.10 4.93 -17.11
C ASN A 129 -4.15 6.11 -16.90
N ASN A 130 -4.52 7.27 -17.42
CA ASN A 130 -3.60 8.40 -17.58
C ASN A 130 -4.30 9.74 -17.33
N ILE A 131 -3.49 10.79 -17.28
CA ILE A 131 -3.91 12.17 -17.07
C ILE A 131 -4.13 12.84 -18.43
N TYR A 132 -5.29 13.46 -18.63
CA TYR A 132 -5.67 14.12 -19.87
C TYR A 132 -6.17 15.55 -19.64
N PRO A 133 -5.90 16.48 -20.56
CA PRO A 133 -6.44 17.83 -20.49
C PRO A 133 -7.93 17.84 -20.81
N THR A 134 -8.63 18.83 -20.27
CA THR A 134 -10.09 19.01 -20.39
C THR A 134 -10.42 20.40 -20.95
N ALA A 135 -11.68 20.62 -21.34
CA ALA A 135 -12.12 21.86 -22.00
C ALA A 135 -11.95 23.11 -21.11
N ASP A 136 -11.97 22.94 -19.79
CA ASP A 136 -11.86 24.00 -18.78
C ASP A 136 -10.42 24.23 -18.29
N ASN A 137 -9.41 23.88 -19.11
CA ASN A 137 -7.97 24.00 -18.79
C ASN A 137 -7.57 23.31 -17.48
N ARG A 138 -8.28 22.24 -17.13
CA ARG A 138 -7.93 21.34 -16.03
C ARG A 138 -7.41 20.02 -16.58
N TRP A 139 -6.92 19.18 -15.69
CA TRP A 139 -6.52 17.82 -16.00
C TRP A 139 -7.46 16.83 -15.34
N ILE A 140 -7.68 15.68 -15.96
CA ILE A 140 -8.47 14.58 -15.42
C ILE A 140 -7.68 13.29 -15.51
N TYR A 141 -7.58 12.57 -14.39
CA TYR A 141 -7.06 11.21 -14.39
C TYR A 141 -8.21 10.28 -14.68
N LEU A 142 -8.07 9.48 -15.75
CA LEU A 142 -9.01 8.44 -16.11
C LEU A 142 -8.44 7.10 -15.64
N ASN A 143 -9.27 6.23 -15.08
CA ASN A 143 -8.88 4.87 -14.75
C ASN A 143 -10.02 3.88 -15.03
N ALA A 144 -9.76 2.90 -15.92
CA ALA A 144 -10.69 1.81 -16.15
C ALA A 144 -10.48 0.70 -15.11
N LYS A 145 -11.59 0.17 -14.59
CA LYS A 145 -11.58 -1.12 -13.88
C LYS A 145 -11.13 -2.22 -14.86
N PHE A 146 -10.44 -3.23 -14.32
CA PHE A 146 -9.67 -4.27 -15.02
C PHE A 146 -10.33 -4.89 -16.28
N ASP A 147 -11.67 -4.94 -16.33
CA ASP A 147 -12.48 -5.55 -17.39
C ASP A 147 -13.40 -4.56 -18.15
N ASN A 148 -13.39 -3.26 -17.81
CA ASN A 148 -14.44 -2.33 -18.24
C ASN A 148 -13.96 -1.20 -19.17
N THR A 149 -12.82 -1.39 -19.85
CA THR A 149 -12.20 -0.38 -20.73
C THR A 149 -13.11 0.04 -21.88
N ARG A 150 -13.81 -0.90 -22.50
CA ARG A 150 -14.76 -0.60 -23.59
C ARG A 150 -15.84 0.39 -23.15
N VAL A 151 -16.42 0.17 -21.97
CA VAL A 151 -17.48 1.03 -21.42
C VAL A 151 -16.93 2.40 -21.04
N LEU A 152 -15.71 2.48 -20.49
CA LEU A 152 -15.03 3.75 -20.25
C LEU A 152 -14.89 4.56 -21.54
N LEU A 153 -14.40 3.94 -22.61
CA LEU A 153 -14.22 4.59 -23.92
C LEU A 153 -15.56 5.03 -24.52
N SER A 154 -16.62 4.22 -24.39
CA SER A 154 -17.97 4.64 -24.80
C SER A 154 -18.47 5.86 -24.02
N HIS A 155 -18.21 5.95 -22.70
CA HIS A 155 -18.56 7.12 -21.89
C HIS A 155 -17.70 8.37 -22.16
N LEU A 156 -16.55 8.21 -22.83
CA LEU A 156 -15.79 9.32 -23.41
C LEU A 156 -16.33 9.78 -24.77
N GLY A 157 -17.28 9.04 -25.36
CA GLY A 157 -17.89 9.36 -26.65
C GLY A 157 -17.23 8.69 -27.85
N PHE A 158 -16.54 7.56 -27.66
CA PHE A 158 -16.05 6.73 -28.78
C PHE A 158 -17.13 5.75 -29.25
N GLY A 159 -17.32 5.66 -30.57
CA GLY A 159 -18.12 4.61 -31.21
C GLY A 159 -17.37 3.28 -31.34
N ASP A 160 -18.08 2.20 -31.65
CA ASP A 160 -17.51 0.85 -31.70
C ASP A 160 -16.29 0.74 -32.62
N GLN A 161 -16.33 1.34 -33.82
CA GLN A 161 -15.21 1.31 -34.77
C GLN A 161 -13.98 2.06 -34.25
N GLU A 162 -14.18 3.19 -33.56
CA GLU A 162 -13.08 3.94 -32.95
C GLU A 162 -12.46 3.14 -31.79
N ILE A 163 -13.27 2.40 -31.03
CA ILE A 163 -12.78 1.54 -29.93
C ILE A 163 -11.93 0.39 -30.48
N GLU A 164 -12.36 -0.28 -31.55
CA GLU A 164 -11.55 -1.32 -32.20
C GLU A 164 -10.25 -0.76 -32.77
N LEU A 165 -10.27 0.47 -33.31
CA LEU A 165 -9.05 1.17 -33.71
C LEU A 165 -8.15 1.44 -32.50
N LEU A 166 -8.67 2.00 -31.41
CA LEU A 166 -7.92 2.24 -30.18
C LEU A 166 -7.27 0.97 -29.65
N HIS A 167 -7.96 -0.17 -29.67
CA HIS A 167 -7.38 -1.45 -29.28
C HIS A 167 -6.16 -1.84 -30.12
N ARG A 168 -6.16 -1.59 -31.44
CA ARG A 168 -5.00 -1.83 -32.30
C ARG A 168 -3.87 -0.84 -32.04
N LEU A 169 -4.21 0.45 -31.91
CA LEU A 169 -3.25 1.54 -31.71
C LEU A 169 -2.43 1.39 -30.42
N THR A 170 -2.96 0.68 -29.40
CA THR A 170 -2.17 0.40 -28.19
C THR A 170 -0.79 -0.22 -28.47
N ARG A 171 -0.65 -0.98 -29.57
CA ARG A 171 0.61 -1.60 -30.00
C ARG A 171 1.29 -0.87 -31.14
N GLU A 172 0.49 -0.49 -32.13
CA GLU A 172 1.00 -0.01 -33.42
C GLU A 172 1.47 1.44 -33.33
N ASP A 173 0.74 2.26 -32.58
CA ASP A 173 0.95 3.71 -32.51
C ASP A 173 0.34 4.29 -31.22
N PRO A 174 1.03 4.13 -30.07
CA PRO A 174 0.60 4.68 -28.79
C PRO A 174 0.43 6.21 -28.81
N GLU A 175 1.16 6.91 -29.66
CA GLU A 175 1.08 8.36 -29.81
C GLU A 175 -0.31 8.75 -30.30
N ARG A 176 -0.76 8.10 -31.38
CA ARG A 176 -2.08 8.33 -31.97
C ARG A 176 -3.20 7.90 -31.03
N PHE A 177 -3.03 6.84 -30.25
CA PHE A 177 -3.98 6.46 -29.20
C PHE A 177 -4.23 7.65 -28.24
N ILE A 178 -3.16 8.23 -27.71
CA ILE A 178 -3.23 9.32 -26.74
C ILE A 178 -3.88 10.55 -27.37
N GLN A 179 -3.50 10.90 -28.60
CA GLN A 179 -4.09 12.04 -29.33
C GLN A 179 -5.61 11.88 -29.50
N MET A 180 -6.10 10.67 -29.75
CA MET A 180 -7.54 10.39 -29.85
C MET A 180 -8.24 10.59 -28.51
N ILE A 181 -7.70 10.06 -27.40
CA ILE A 181 -8.28 10.26 -26.07
C ILE A 181 -8.27 11.75 -25.68
N GLN A 182 -7.17 12.45 -25.94
CA GLN A 182 -7.03 13.89 -25.73
C GLN A 182 -8.07 14.68 -26.52
N HIS A 183 -8.30 14.32 -27.79
CA HIS A 183 -9.29 14.98 -28.62
C HIS A 183 -10.69 14.94 -27.99
N LYS A 184 -11.12 13.78 -27.45
CA LYS A 184 -12.42 13.66 -26.79
C LYS A 184 -12.46 14.36 -25.43
N THR A 185 -11.41 14.23 -24.62
CA THR A 185 -11.37 14.83 -23.26
C THR A 185 -11.33 16.36 -23.28
N LYS A 186 -10.63 16.97 -24.25
CA LYS A 186 -10.61 18.43 -24.48
C LYS A 186 -11.95 19.05 -24.89
N GLN A 187 -12.96 18.24 -25.19
CA GLN A 187 -14.31 18.71 -25.51
C GLN A 187 -15.25 18.67 -24.29
N GLN A 188 -14.73 18.29 -23.12
CA GLN A 188 -15.53 17.98 -21.95
C GLN A 188 -14.99 18.73 -20.73
N VAL A 189 -15.89 19.27 -19.92
CA VAL A 189 -15.55 19.91 -18.64
C VAL A 189 -15.15 18.82 -17.64
N ALA A 190 -14.08 19.03 -16.88
CA ALA A 190 -13.52 18.01 -15.98
C ALA A 190 -14.53 17.52 -14.94
N ALA A 191 -15.29 18.44 -14.32
CA ALA A 191 -16.28 18.10 -13.29
C ALA A 191 -17.43 17.22 -13.84
N ASP A 192 -17.92 17.54 -15.05
CA ASP A 192 -18.99 16.76 -15.70
C ASP A 192 -18.51 15.37 -16.10
N LEU A 193 -17.28 15.28 -16.62
CA LEU A 193 -16.66 14.01 -16.97
C LEU A 193 -16.38 13.16 -15.73
N GLU A 194 -15.87 13.74 -14.65
CA GLU A 194 -15.69 13.08 -13.36
C GLU A 194 -17.01 12.52 -12.84
N GLN A 195 -18.05 13.35 -12.77
CA GLN A 195 -19.36 12.94 -12.28
C GLN A 195 -19.95 11.81 -13.11
N ARG A 196 -19.88 11.91 -14.45
CA ARG A 196 -20.38 10.88 -15.36
C ARG A 196 -19.63 9.56 -15.18
N MET A 197 -18.30 9.60 -15.12
CA MET A 197 -17.48 8.39 -14.93
C MET A 197 -17.77 7.72 -13.58
N ASN A 198 -17.80 8.49 -12.50
CA ASN A 198 -18.05 7.98 -11.15
C ASN A 198 -19.48 7.41 -11.01
N LYS A 199 -20.49 8.01 -11.66
CA LYS A 199 -21.86 7.48 -11.72
C LYS A 199 -21.94 6.09 -12.37
N HIS A 200 -21.08 5.81 -13.33
CA HIS A 200 -20.98 4.52 -14.00
C HIS A 200 -19.94 3.59 -13.36
N HIS A 201 -19.53 3.88 -12.13
CA HIS A 201 -18.54 3.12 -11.37
C HIS A 201 -17.17 3.00 -12.07
N HIS A 202 -16.88 3.87 -13.03
CA HIS A 202 -15.51 4.15 -13.45
C HIS A 202 -14.85 5.08 -12.45
N VAL A 203 -13.54 5.24 -12.60
CA VAL A 203 -12.72 5.98 -11.65
C VAL A 203 -12.15 7.18 -12.39
N ALA A 204 -12.62 8.37 -12.05
CA ALA A 204 -12.07 9.61 -12.56
C ALA A 204 -11.99 10.66 -11.46
N VAL A 205 -10.95 11.50 -11.52
CA VAL A 205 -10.75 12.64 -10.63
C VAL A 205 -10.20 13.79 -11.46
N ALA A 206 -10.69 14.99 -11.26
CA ALA A 206 -10.11 16.20 -11.81
C ALA A 206 -8.98 16.69 -10.91
N SER A 207 -7.89 17.19 -11.50
CA SER A 207 -6.77 17.72 -10.75
C SER A 207 -7.19 18.88 -9.85
N MET A 208 -6.64 18.90 -8.65
CA MET A 208 -6.77 19.97 -7.68
C MET A 208 -5.39 20.41 -7.24
N ASP A 209 -5.24 21.68 -6.88
CA ASP A 209 -4.15 22.11 -6.01
C ASP A 209 -4.59 21.93 -4.54
N ARG A 210 -3.65 22.07 -3.60
CA ARG A 210 -3.95 21.84 -2.18
C ARG A 210 -5.03 22.79 -1.64
N ALA A 211 -5.02 24.06 -2.05
CA ALA A 211 -6.00 25.03 -1.57
C ALA A 211 -7.43 24.70 -2.05
N LYS A 212 -7.58 24.29 -3.32
CA LYS A 212 -8.86 23.81 -3.87
C LYS A 212 -9.33 22.54 -3.18
N PHE A 213 -8.43 21.61 -2.89
CA PHE A 213 -8.76 20.41 -2.14
C PHE A 213 -9.30 20.77 -0.75
N ASP A 214 -8.57 21.59 0.01
CA ASP A 214 -8.96 21.99 1.37
C ASP A 214 -10.30 22.75 1.40
N ALA A 215 -10.60 23.52 0.35
CA ALA A 215 -11.87 24.23 0.20
C ALA A 215 -13.05 23.32 -0.23
N SER A 216 -12.76 22.18 -0.87
CA SER A 216 -13.77 21.21 -1.28
C SER A 216 -14.53 20.64 -0.08
N GLU A 217 -15.75 20.14 -0.29
CA GLU A 217 -16.51 19.47 0.77
C GLU A 217 -15.76 18.26 1.33
N HIS A 218 -15.14 17.47 0.45
CA HIS A 218 -14.37 16.31 0.87
C HIS A 218 -13.13 16.70 1.68
N GLY A 219 -12.34 17.66 1.21
CA GLY A 219 -11.16 18.15 1.93
C GLY A 219 -11.51 18.72 3.31
N ARG A 220 -12.56 19.54 3.42
CA ARG A 220 -13.02 20.07 4.71
C ARG A 220 -13.38 18.98 5.72
N ILE A 221 -13.97 17.88 5.26
CA ILE A 221 -14.34 16.74 6.12
C ILE A 221 -13.11 15.89 6.42
N ILE A 222 -12.42 15.37 5.41
CA ILE A 222 -11.36 14.37 5.62
C ILE A 222 -10.15 14.93 6.38
N ASN A 223 -9.85 16.22 6.26
CA ASN A 223 -8.79 16.89 7.03
C ASN A 223 -9.05 16.92 8.55
N THR A 224 -10.28 16.70 9.02
CA THR A 224 -10.59 16.63 10.46
C THR A 224 -10.36 15.25 11.07
N TYR A 225 -10.16 14.24 10.22
CA TYR A 225 -9.93 12.85 10.65
C TYR A 225 -8.43 12.53 10.66
N PRO A 226 -7.98 11.66 11.59
CA PRO A 226 -6.58 11.29 11.68
C PRO A 226 -6.14 10.45 10.47
N PHE A 227 -4.83 10.37 10.24
CA PHE A 227 -4.25 9.53 9.18
C PHE A 227 -4.59 8.04 9.36
N ILE A 228 -4.78 7.63 10.62
CA ILE A 228 -5.11 6.28 11.03
C ILE A 228 -6.19 6.37 12.11
N GLU A 229 -7.37 5.86 11.79
CA GLU A 229 -8.48 5.71 12.73
C GLU A 229 -8.38 4.32 13.39
N VAL A 230 -8.54 4.27 14.71
CA VAL A 230 -8.54 3.02 15.49
C VAL A 230 -9.66 3.14 16.51
N ASP A 231 -10.84 2.63 16.18
CA ASP A 231 -12.05 2.85 16.96
C ASP A 231 -12.64 1.53 17.47
N PRO A 232 -13.27 1.52 18.66
CA PRO A 232 -13.96 0.34 19.14
C PRO A 232 -15.16 0.00 18.24
N ILE A 233 -15.34 -1.29 17.93
CA ILE A 233 -16.58 -1.77 17.31
C ILE A 233 -17.59 -1.96 18.44
N LEU A 234 -18.59 -1.08 18.50
CA LEU A 234 -19.66 -1.18 19.47
C LEU A 234 -20.47 -2.46 19.24
N HIS A 235 -20.53 -3.31 20.26
CA HIS A 235 -21.32 -4.54 20.25
C HIS A 235 -22.31 -4.54 21.42
N PRO A 236 -23.60 -4.90 21.22
CA PRO A 236 -24.62 -4.83 22.27
C PRO A 236 -24.44 -5.87 23.40
N ILE A 237 -23.45 -6.77 23.33
CA ILE A 237 -23.28 -7.85 24.32
C ILE A 237 -21.79 -8.04 24.64
N ARG A 238 -21.49 -7.87 25.95
CA ARG A 238 -20.24 -8.06 26.71
C ARG A 238 -18.99 -7.31 26.20
N PRO A 239 -18.38 -6.44 27.02
CA PRO A 239 -16.95 -6.18 26.89
C PRO A 239 -16.22 -7.52 26.91
N SER A 240 -15.38 -7.82 25.92
CA SER A 240 -14.40 -8.89 26.13
C SER A 240 -13.44 -8.41 27.21
N ASP A 241 -13.07 -9.31 28.11
CA ASP A 241 -12.03 -9.00 29.10
C ASP A 241 -10.72 -8.63 28.37
N PRO A 242 -9.84 -7.83 29.01
CA PRO A 242 -8.50 -7.58 28.49
C PRO A 242 -7.83 -8.90 28.09
N PHE A 243 -7.45 -9.02 26.82
CA PHE A 243 -6.78 -10.22 26.33
C PHE A 243 -5.30 -10.16 26.70
N ALA A 244 -4.97 -10.71 27.86
CA ALA A 244 -3.58 -10.83 28.28
C ALA A 244 -2.84 -11.78 27.33
N TRP A 245 -1.88 -11.23 26.59
CA TRP A 245 -0.88 -12.06 25.91
C TRP A 245 -0.22 -12.93 26.99
N LYS A 246 -0.23 -14.26 26.80
CA LYS A 246 0.51 -15.14 27.72
C LYS A 246 1.95 -14.65 27.76
N ARG A 247 2.40 -14.18 28.94
CA ARG A 247 3.79 -13.77 29.12
C ARG A 247 4.68 -14.96 28.83
N THR A 248 5.49 -14.85 27.80
CA THR A 248 6.43 -15.89 27.41
C THR A 248 7.82 -15.36 27.71
N PRO A 249 8.61 -16.01 28.58
CA PRO A 249 10.02 -15.65 28.71
C PRO A 249 10.70 -15.77 27.35
N LEU A 250 11.46 -14.75 26.94
CA LEU A 250 12.33 -14.89 25.77
C LEU A 250 13.33 -16.03 26.07
N PRO A 251 13.47 -17.04 25.21
CA PRO A 251 14.47 -18.08 25.40
C PRO A 251 15.85 -17.43 25.54
N GLN A 252 16.56 -17.71 26.64
CA GLN A 252 17.94 -17.26 26.77
C GLN A 252 18.77 -17.94 25.66
N GLY A 253 19.22 -17.15 24.68
CA GLY A 253 20.06 -17.63 23.57
C GLY A 253 19.31 -18.09 22.33
N SER A 254 18.45 -17.25 21.75
CA SER A 254 17.78 -17.50 20.46
C SER A 254 18.75 -17.53 19.26
N ARG A 255 19.59 -18.58 19.21
CA ARG A 255 20.31 -19.07 18.02
C ARG A 255 19.61 -20.30 17.40
N GLY A 256 18.37 -20.57 17.78
CA GLY A 256 17.56 -21.62 17.17
C GLY A 256 17.12 -21.26 15.75
N THR A 257 16.72 -22.25 14.96
CA THR A 257 16.23 -22.07 13.57
C THR A 257 14.92 -21.27 13.47
N ASN A 258 14.19 -21.12 14.59
CA ASN A 258 12.93 -20.41 14.66
C ASN A 258 12.86 -19.41 15.85
N PRO A 259 13.61 -18.29 15.84
CA PRO A 259 13.51 -17.26 16.88
C PRO A 259 12.08 -16.71 17.01
N PRO A 260 11.66 -16.36 18.24
CA PRO A 260 10.33 -15.81 18.49
C PRO A 260 10.17 -14.44 17.82
N GLN A 261 8.95 -14.11 17.41
CA GLN A 261 8.59 -12.80 16.87
C GLN A 261 7.43 -12.18 17.65
N ILE A 262 7.32 -10.85 17.60
CA ILE A 262 6.37 -10.08 18.42
C ILE A 262 4.93 -10.51 18.15
N LEU A 263 4.54 -10.77 16.91
CA LEU A 263 3.17 -11.18 16.56
C LEU A 263 2.97 -12.70 16.49
N ASP A 264 3.90 -13.52 16.99
CA ASP A 264 3.69 -14.97 17.08
C ASP A 264 2.40 -15.28 17.87
N GLY A 265 1.52 -16.06 17.25
CA GLY A 265 0.20 -16.42 17.76
C GLY A 265 -0.96 -15.61 17.18
N ILE A 266 -0.70 -14.46 16.54
CA ILE A 266 -1.72 -13.64 15.89
C ILE A 266 -2.11 -14.24 14.55
N LYS A 267 -3.41 -14.45 14.32
CA LYS A 267 -3.98 -15.00 13.09
C LYS A 267 -4.68 -13.93 12.26
N VAL A 268 -4.43 -13.89 10.95
CA VAL A 268 -4.92 -12.84 10.05
C VAL A 268 -5.60 -13.44 8.82
N VAL A 269 -6.86 -13.08 8.58
CA VAL A 269 -7.55 -13.33 7.31
C VAL A 269 -7.45 -12.08 6.45
N GLU A 270 -6.81 -12.17 5.29
CA GLU A 270 -6.67 -11.06 4.35
C GLU A 270 -7.57 -11.27 3.14
N ILE A 271 -8.56 -10.41 2.95
CA ILE A 271 -9.48 -10.36 1.81
C ILE A 271 -9.19 -9.07 1.03
N ALA A 272 -8.04 -9.01 0.36
CA ALA A 272 -7.53 -7.78 -0.24
C ALA A 272 -6.83 -8.02 -1.59
N ARG A 273 -6.75 -6.99 -2.45
CA ARG A 273 -6.15 -7.04 -3.79
C ARG A 273 -5.13 -5.93 -4.03
N ILE A 274 -4.28 -6.12 -5.04
CA ILE A 274 -3.34 -5.11 -5.56
C ILE A 274 -2.17 -4.79 -4.61
N LEU A 275 -2.25 -3.72 -3.79
CA LEU A 275 -1.08 -3.21 -3.06
C LEU A 275 -1.35 -2.90 -1.58
N ALA A 276 -2.09 -1.83 -1.24
CA ALA A 276 -2.21 -1.37 0.16
C ALA A 276 -2.64 -2.47 1.15
N GLY A 277 -3.78 -3.10 0.90
CA GLY A 277 -4.31 -4.17 1.76
C GLY A 277 -3.37 -5.39 1.83
N PRO A 278 -2.94 -5.95 0.69
CA PRO A 278 -1.97 -7.05 0.70
C PRO A 278 -0.65 -6.70 1.41
N LYS A 279 -0.06 -5.53 1.19
CA LYS A 279 1.19 -5.19 1.90
C LYS A 279 1.01 -5.07 3.39
N ALA A 280 -0.15 -4.60 3.88
CA ALA A 280 -0.44 -4.59 5.32
C ALA A 280 -0.31 -6.00 5.92
N GLY A 281 -0.84 -7.02 5.25
CA GLY A 281 -0.67 -8.42 5.65
C GLY A 281 0.79 -8.88 5.61
N THR A 282 1.58 -8.46 4.61
CA THR A 282 3.02 -8.78 4.55
C THR A 282 3.80 -8.14 5.70
N PHE A 283 3.49 -6.89 6.07
CA PHE A 283 4.07 -6.23 7.24
C PHE A 283 3.77 -7.04 8.51
N LEU A 284 2.53 -7.45 8.74
CA LEU A 284 2.17 -8.27 9.91
C LEU A 284 2.85 -9.65 9.90
N ALA A 285 2.92 -10.30 8.73
CA ALA A 285 3.61 -11.57 8.56
C ALA A 285 5.10 -11.47 8.91
N SER A 286 5.75 -10.39 8.50
CA SER A 286 7.16 -10.14 8.82
C SER A 286 7.42 -10.00 10.33
N MET A 287 6.39 -9.63 11.10
CA MET A 287 6.45 -9.51 12.56
C MET A 287 6.00 -10.80 13.28
N GLY A 288 5.67 -11.87 12.54
CA GLY A 288 5.33 -13.19 13.06
C GLY A 288 3.85 -13.59 12.97
N ALA A 289 2.97 -12.72 12.45
CA ALA A 289 1.57 -13.05 12.31
C ALA A 289 1.37 -14.16 11.26
N ARG A 290 0.38 -15.04 11.50
CA ARG A 290 -0.01 -16.07 10.54
C ARG A 290 -1.08 -15.53 9.62
N VAL A 291 -0.71 -15.26 8.36
CA VAL A 291 -1.60 -14.60 7.40
C VAL A 291 -2.07 -15.60 6.35
N VAL A 292 -3.39 -15.69 6.19
CA VAL A 292 -4.05 -16.42 5.10
C VAL A 292 -4.77 -15.41 4.22
N LYS A 293 -4.32 -15.31 2.97
CA LYS A 293 -4.96 -14.52 1.92
C LYS A 293 -6.11 -15.31 1.32
N VAL A 294 -7.31 -14.75 1.36
CA VAL A 294 -8.50 -15.28 0.69
C VAL A 294 -8.65 -14.55 -0.64
N GLN A 295 -8.57 -15.31 -1.72
CA GLN A 295 -8.70 -14.83 -3.09
C GLN A 295 -9.98 -15.37 -3.70
N SER A 296 -10.53 -14.67 -4.70
CA SER A 296 -11.65 -15.19 -5.48
C SER A 296 -11.12 -15.81 -6.77
N PRO A 297 -11.59 -17.01 -7.17
CA PRO A 297 -11.23 -17.59 -8.47
C PRO A 297 -11.82 -16.79 -9.64
N ASN A 298 -12.77 -15.88 -9.37
CA ASN A 298 -13.53 -15.14 -10.37
C ASN A 298 -13.12 -13.66 -10.46
N LEU A 299 -12.12 -13.23 -9.69
CA LEU A 299 -11.63 -11.85 -9.72
C LEU A 299 -10.17 -11.85 -10.10
N GLU A 300 -9.81 -11.06 -11.10
CA GLU A 300 -8.42 -10.86 -11.50
C GLU A 300 -7.60 -10.28 -10.34
N ASP A 301 -6.33 -10.65 -10.17
CA ASP A 301 -5.39 -9.88 -9.34
C ASP A 301 -4.25 -9.39 -10.25
N MET A 302 -3.18 -8.84 -9.69
CA MET A 302 -1.97 -8.53 -10.46
C MET A 302 -0.82 -9.45 -10.02
N PRO A 303 -0.62 -10.61 -10.69
CA PRO A 303 0.35 -11.60 -10.25
C PRO A 303 1.81 -11.11 -10.11
N PRO A 304 2.32 -10.17 -10.93
CA PRO A 304 3.61 -9.52 -10.67
C PRO A 304 3.73 -8.91 -9.26
N TYR A 305 2.73 -8.16 -8.79
CA TYR A 305 2.73 -7.68 -7.40
C TYR A 305 2.57 -8.83 -6.40
N GLY A 306 1.98 -9.95 -6.80
CA GLY A 306 1.84 -11.16 -5.98
C GLY A 306 3.17 -11.65 -5.39
N ILE A 307 4.30 -11.46 -6.10
CA ILE A 307 5.61 -11.93 -5.63
C ILE A 307 5.99 -11.23 -4.30
N ASP A 308 5.86 -9.90 -4.23
CA ASP A 308 6.12 -9.10 -3.03
C ASP A 308 4.94 -9.09 -2.05
N THR A 309 3.72 -9.11 -2.55
CA THR A 309 2.51 -8.97 -1.72
C THR A 309 2.03 -10.27 -1.11
N GLN A 310 2.57 -11.43 -1.48
CA GLN A 310 2.20 -12.72 -0.88
C GLN A 310 3.33 -13.40 -0.11
N ILE A 311 4.52 -12.81 -0.06
CA ILE A 311 5.62 -13.32 0.78
C ILE A 311 5.20 -13.38 2.26
N GLY A 312 5.55 -14.47 2.94
CA GLY A 312 5.19 -14.69 4.33
C GLY A 312 3.72 -15.03 4.56
N LYS A 313 2.99 -15.51 3.55
CA LYS A 313 1.57 -15.84 3.66
C LYS A 313 1.23 -17.21 3.09
N ARG A 314 0.05 -17.68 3.50
CA ARG A 314 -0.69 -18.75 2.85
C ARG A 314 -1.84 -18.16 2.04
N SER A 315 -2.40 -18.92 1.10
CA SER A 315 -3.42 -18.46 0.17
C SER A 315 -4.53 -19.51 0.00
N ILE A 316 -5.78 -19.10 -0.13
CA ILE A 316 -6.92 -19.97 -0.46
C ILE A 316 -7.86 -19.28 -1.44
N PHE A 317 -8.45 -20.05 -2.36
CA PHE A 317 -9.55 -19.57 -3.19
C PHE A 317 -10.90 -19.85 -2.53
N LEU A 318 -11.70 -18.79 -2.39
CA LEU A 318 -13.11 -18.86 -1.99
C LEU A 318 -13.96 -17.95 -2.89
N ASP A 319 -14.97 -18.50 -3.53
CA ASP A 319 -16.08 -17.79 -4.14
C ASP A 319 -17.16 -17.49 -3.10
N LEU A 320 -17.20 -16.25 -2.61
CA LEU A 320 -18.17 -15.82 -1.61
C LEU A 320 -19.62 -15.73 -2.14
N LYS A 321 -19.86 -16.00 -3.43
CA LYS A 321 -21.22 -16.25 -3.95
C LYS A 321 -21.72 -17.64 -3.55
N ASN A 322 -20.81 -18.60 -3.39
CA ASN A 322 -21.11 -19.93 -2.89
C ASN A 322 -21.35 -19.90 -1.37
N LYS A 323 -22.51 -20.38 -0.93
CA LYS A 323 -22.89 -20.42 0.48
C LYS A 323 -21.90 -21.24 1.33
N GLN A 324 -21.43 -22.38 0.84
CA GLN A 324 -20.53 -23.27 1.58
C GLN A 324 -19.15 -22.63 1.80
N GLU A 325 -18.68 -21.88 0.81
CA GLU A 325 -17.40 -21.19 0.87
C GLU A 325 -17.50 -19.94 1.77
N ARG A 326 -18.68 -19.30 1.84
CA ARG A 326 -18.96 -18.30 2.89
C ARG A 326 -18.88 -18.88 4.29
N GLU A 327 -19.44 -20.07 4.54
CA GLU A 327 -19.31 -20.70 5.86
C GLU A 327 -17.84 -21.02 6.19
N THR A 328 -17.05 -21.44 5.19
CA THR A 328 -15.60 -21.63 5.36
C THR A 328 -14.91 -20.32 5.77
N LEU A 329 -15.25 -19.20 5.15
CA LEU A 329 -14.71 -17.89 5.54
C LEU A 329 -15.14 -17.50 6.97
N LYS A 330 -16.39 -17.77 7.36
CA LYS A 330 -16.86 -17.50 8.73
C LYS A 330 -16.07 -18.30 9.75
N ASP A 331 -15.80 -19.58 9.50
CA ASP A 331 -14.98 -20.43 10.38
C ASP A 331 -13.55 -19.89 10.53
N MET A 332 -12.96 -19.41 9.43
CA MET A 332 -11.64 -18.77 9.46
C MET A 332 -11.66 -17.47 10.28
N ILE A 333 -12.68 -16.63 10.10
CA ILE A 333 -12.85 -15.38 10.87
C ILE A 333 -13.09 -15.68 12.35
N LEU A 334 -13.83 -16.74 12.66
CA LEU A 334 -14.06 -17.19 14.03
C LEU A 334 -12.75 -17.50 14.75
N ASP A 335 -11.71 -17.97 14.08
CA ASP A 335 -10.39 -18.21 14.71
C ASP A 335 -9.42 -17.01 14.60
N ALA A 336 -9.65 -16.09 13.66
CA ALA A 336 -8.77 -14.96 13.37
C ALA A 336 -8.73 -13.89 14.48
N ASP A 337 -7.59 -13.22 14.62
CA ASP A 337 -7.45 -12.00 15.44
C ASP A 337 -7.65 -10.74 14.61
N VAL A 338 -7.29 -10.80 13.33
CA VAL A 338 -7.33 -9.68 12.41
C VAL A 338 -8.02 -10.09 11.11
N VAL A 339 -8.92 -9.25 10.59
CA VAL A 339 -9.44 -9.35 9.22
C VAL A 339 -9.00 -8.10 8.47
N ILE A 340 -8.40 -8.25 7.29
CA ILE A 340 -7.97 -7.13 6.44
C ILE A 340 -8.79 -7.14 5.16
N GLN A 341 -9.32 -5.99 4.76
CA GLN A 341 -9.93 -5.84 3.44
C GLN A 341 -9.67 -4.46 2.81
N ASN A 342 -9.67 -4.40 1.48
CA ASN A 342 -9.55 -3.15 0.72
C ASN A 342 -10.49 -3.07 -0.49
N TYR A 343 -11.63 -3.76 -0.42
CA TYR A 343 -12.66 -3.68 -1.45
C TYR A 343 -13.44 -2.36 -1.33
N ALA A 344 -14.16 -2.01 -2.39
CA ALA A 344 -15.00 -0.83 -2.42
C ALA A 344 -15.98 -0.79 -1.23
N TYR A 345 -16.30 0.43 -0.79
CA TYR A 345 -17.10 0.67 0.39
C TYR A 345 -18.42 -0.16 0.39
N GLY A 346 -18.68 -0.85 1.49
CA GLY A 346 -19.86 -1.70 1.66
C GLY A 346 -19.87 -3.02 0.86
N ALA A 347 -18.84 -3.34 0.08
CA ALA A 347 -18.83 -4.55 -0.74
C ALA A 347 -18.87 -5.83 0.11
N LEU A 348 -18.05 -5.89 1.16
CA LEU A 348 -17.99 -7.04 2.06
C LEU A 348 -19.16 -7.02 3.06
N ASP A 349 -19.69 -5.84 3.42
CA ASP A 349 -20.92 -5.72 4.21
C ASP A 349 -22.11 -6.41 3.54
N ARG A 350 -22.29 -6.20 2.22
CA ARG A 350 -23.35 -6.87 1.44
C ARG A 350 -23.21 -8.40 1.39
N LEU A 351 -22.01 -8.92 1.63
CA LEU A 351 -21.73 -10.36 1.70
C LEU A 351 -21.80 -10.91 3.12
N GLY A 352 -22.10 -10.06 4.13
CA GLY A 352 -22.16 -10.45 5.54
C GLY A 352 -20.80 -10.54 6.21
N PHE A 353 -19.79 -9.82 5.71
CA PHE A 353 -18.41 -9.83 6.22
C PHE A 353 -17.88 -8.41 6.50
N GLY A 354 -18.79 -7.48 6.78
CA GLY A 354 -18.47 -6.15 7.28
C GLY A 354 -17.95 -6.14 8.72
N PRO A 355 -17.49 -4.98 9.25
CA PRO A 355 -16.94 -4.88 10.60
C PRO A 355 -17.88 -5.44 11.68
N GLN A 356 -19.15 -5.03 11.67
CA GLN A 356 -20.16 -5.48 12.64
C GLN A 356 -20.48 -6.97 12.48
N HIS A 357 -20.57 -7.46 11.24
CA HIS A 357 -20.82 -8.88 10.98
C HIS A 357 -19.68 -9.76 11.49
N CYS A 358 -18.43 -9.35 11.27
CA CYS A 358 -17.28 -10.09 11.77
C CYS A 358 -17.16 -10.02 13.30
N ALA A 359 -17.51 -8.88 13.92
CA ALA A 359 -17.63 -8.78 15.38
C ALA A 359 -18.69 -9.74 15.94
N GLU A 360 -19.84 -9.85 15.27
CA GLU A 360 -20.92 -10.79 15.63
C GLU A 360 -20.47 -12.26 15.51
N ILE A 361 -19.69 -12.62 14.48
CA ILE A 361 -19.11 -13.96 14.33
C ILE A 361 -18.26 -14.34 15.55
N VAL A 362 -17.49 -13.38 16.08
CA VAL A 362 -16.53 -13.63 17.18
C VAL A 362 -17.11 -13.38 18.58
N LYS A 363 -18.39 -12.98 18.71
CA LYS A 363 -18.96 -12.46 19.97
C LYS A 363 -18.85 -13.39 21.19
N ASN A 364 -18.76 -14.70 20.97
CA ASN A 364 -18.68 -15.72 22.02
C ASN A 364 -17.23 -16.08 22.40
N ARG A 365 -16.23 -15.41 21.82
CA ARG A 365 -14.81 -15.62 22.15
C ARG A 365 -14.41 -14.85 23.39
N ASP A 366 -13.34 -15.33 24.00
CA ASP A 366 -12.61 -14.66 25.07
C ASP A 366 -11.79 -13.45 24.61
N ARG A 367 -11.71 -13.21 23.29
CA ARG A 367 -10.95 -12.12 22.67
C ARG A 367 -11.70 -11.49 21.50
N GLY A 368 -11.68 -10.15 21.44
CA GLY A 368 -12.26 -9.41 20.32
C GLY A 368 -11.45 -9.47 19.03
N LEU A 369 -12.03 -8.99 17.93
CA LEU A 369 -11.47 -8.94 16.59
C LEU A 369 -10.90 -7.55 16.27
N ILE A 370 -9.88 -7.49 15.42
CA ILE A 370 -9.45 -6.26 14.75
C ILE A 370 -9.85 -6.33 13.28
N TYR A 371 -10.67 -5.38 12.81
CA TYR A 371 -11.13 -5.33 11.42
C TYR A 371 -10.49 -4.14 10.71
N VAL A 372 -9.67 -4.40 9.68
CA VAL A 372 -8.92 -3.38 8.95
C VAL A 372 -9.60 -3.10 7.62
N GLN A 373 -9.79 -1.81 7.33
CA GLN A 373 -10.28 -1.33 6.05
C GLN A 373 -9.31 -0.32 5.46
N SER A 374 -9.04 -0.45 4.17
CA SER A 374 -8.36 0.61 3.39
C SER A 374 -9.09 0.89 2.09
N ASN A 375 -9.09 2.14 1.66
CA ASN A 375 -9.65 2.58 0.38
C ASN A 375 -8.90 3.81 -0.16
N CYS A 376 -9.36 4.39 -1.26
CA CYS A 376 -8.69 5.55 -1.87
C CYS A 376 -8.97 6.87 -1.13
N PHE A 377 -10.24 7.19 -0.87
CA PHE A 377 -10.65 8.54 -0.45
C PHE A 377 -10.95 8.69 1.05
N GLY A 378 -10.80 7.62 1.85
CA GLY A 378 -11.19 7.63 3.26
C GLY A 378 -12.63 7.21 3.47
N PHE A 379 -13.05 7.20 4.74
CA PHE A 379 -14.35 6.69 5.16
C PHE A 379 -15.37 7.81 5.42
N HIS A 380 -14.98 9.05 5.14
CA HIS A 380 -15.75 10.26 5.42
C HIS A 380 -15.79 11.19 4.20
N GLY A 381 -16.87 11.97 4.09
CA GLY A 381 -17.08 12.93 3.00
C GLY A 381 -17.53 12.33 1.67
N PRO A 382 -17.84 13.17 0.67
CA PRO A 382 -18.56 12.76 -0.54
C PRO A 382 -17.77 11.85 -1.50
N LEU A 383 -16.43 11.80 -1.42
CA LEU A 383 -15.62 10.90 -2.24
C LEU A 383 -15.45 9.50 -1.63
N ALA A 384 -15.82 9.28 -0.36
CA ALA A 384 -15.68 8.00 0.33
C ALA A 384 -16.23 6.76 -0.44
N PRO A 385 -17.40 6.82 -1.12
CA PRO A 385 -17.92 5.66 -1.84
C PRO A 385 -17.19 5.37 -3.17
N ASN A 386 -16.34 6.31 -3.64
CA ASN A 386 -15.71 6.19 -4.96
C ASN A 386 -14.56 5.17 -4.93
N PRO A 387 -14.42 4.34 -5.97
CA PRO A 387 -13.22 3.53 -6.13
C PRO A 387 -12.04 4.42 -6.53
N GLY A 388 -10.82 3.99 -6.24
CA GLY A 388 -9.63 4.75 -6.62
C GLY A 388 -8.33 3.97 -6.45
N PHE A 389 -7.25 4.59 -6.92
CA PHE A 389 -5.89 4.07 -6.93
C PHE A 389 -4.93 5.15 -6.43
N ASP A 390 -3.67 4.79 -6.20
CA ASP A 390 -2.62 5.66 -5.64
C ASP A 390 -2.60 7.08 -6.26
N ALA A 391 -2.46 7.15 -7.58
CA ALA A 391 -2.35 8.42 -8.32
C ALA A 391 -3.57 9.34 -8.14
N LEU A 392 -4.76 8.80 -7.83
CA LEU A 392 -5.94 9.61 -7.60
C LEU A 392 -5.93 10.26 -6.22
N GLY A 393 -5.46 9.54 -5.20
CA GLY A 393 -5.25 10.11 -3.86
C GLY A 393 -4.20 11.23 -3.91
N GLN A 394 -3.12 11.04 -4.68
CA GLN A 394 -2.14 12.09 -4.92
C GLN A 394 -2.75 13.29 -5.66
N MET A 395 -3.49 13.04 -6.73
CA MET A 395 -3.98 14.11 -7.58
C MET A 395 -5.10 14.93 -6.93
N VAL A 396 -6.02 14.29 -6.20
CA VAL A 396 -7.12 15.00 -5.52
C VAL A 396 -6.59 15.89 -4.40
N THR A 397 -5.51 15.48 -3.72
CA THR A 397 -4.93 16.22 -2.59
C THR A 397 -3.94 17.31 -3.01
N GLY A 398 -3.64 17.42 -4.32
CA GLY A 398 -2.73 18.42 -4.86
C GLY A 398 -1.24 18.06 -4.86
N ILE A 399 -0.88 16.81 -4.56
CA ILE A 399 0.51 16.35 -4.70
C ILE A 399 1.00 16.53 -6.14
N HIS A 400 0.18 16.15 -7.14
CA HIS A 400 0.61 16.26 -8.53
C HIS A 400 0.89 17.71 -8.97
N SER A 401 0.07 18.65 -8.50
CA SER A 401 0.26 20.08 -8.76
C SER A 401 1.49 20.65 -8.05
N ALA A 402 1.82 20.16 -6.86
CA ALA A 402 3.04 20.57 -6.18
C ALA A 402 4.31 20.05 -6.87
N MET A 403 4.28 18.83 -7.40
CA MET A 403 5.40 18.19 -8.11
C MET A 403 5.67 18.83 -9.47
N GLU A 404 4.61 19.24 -10.16
CA GLU A 404 4.64 19.94 -11.45
C GLU A 404 5.57 21.17 -11.45
N ASN A 405 5.67 21.89 -10.33
CA ASN A 405 6.54 23.08 -10.18
C ASN A 405 8.05 22.78 -10.27
N PHE A 406 8.44 21.51 -10.22
CA PHE A 406 9.85 21.09 -10.11
C PHE A 406 10.28 20.08 -11.16
N ALA A 407 9.34 19.37 -11.79
CA ALA A 407 9.64 18.30 -12.73
C ALA A 407 10.08 18.84 -14.10
N PRO A 408 11.34 18.64 -14.54
CA PRO A 408 11.78 19.09 -15.85
C PRO A 408 11.24 18.16 -16.96
N TYR A 409 10.73 18.76 -18.03
CA TYR A 409 10.23 18.08 -19.23
C TYR A 409 11.14 18.30 -20.44
N ASP A 410 11.40 17.24 -21.21
CA ASP A 410 12.14 17.33 -22.48
C ASP A 410 11.54 16.38 -23.55
N PRO A 411 11.07 16.92 -24.70
CA PRO A 411 10.85 18.34 -24.99
C PRO A 411 9.73 18.93 -24.11
N ALA A 412 9.54 20.25 -24.16
CA ALA A 412 8.42 20.92 -23.51
C ALA A 412 7.08 20.22 -23.83
N PRO A 413 6.14 20.12 -22.88
CA PRO A 413 4.89 19.43 -23.13
C PRO A 413 4.15 20.02 -24.33
N PRO A 414 3.44 19.18 -25.12
CA PRO A 414 2.55 19.61 -26.21
C PRO A 414 1.52 20.67 -25.82
N LEU A 415 1.26 20.74 -24.52
CA LEU A 415 0.09 21.35 -23.89
C LEU A 415 0.45 22.62 -23.10
N GLY A 416 1.70 23.10 -23.19
CA GLY A 416 2.23 24.26 -22.45
C GLY A 416 3.38 23.89 -21.53
N ASP A 417 3.83 24.82 -20.70
CA ASP A 417 5.01 24.64 -19.84
C ASP A 417 4.76 23.70 -18.62
N SER A 418 3.55 23.19 -18.38
CA SER A 418 3.25 22.44 -17.14
C SER A 418 2.21 21.32 -17.29
N MET A 419 2.38 20.25 -16.51
CA MET A 419 1.50 19.10 -16.41
C MET A 419 1.55 18.48 -15.00
N PRO A 420 0.42 17.99 -14.42
CA PRO A 420 0.42 17.35 -13.11
C PRO A 420 1.33 16.11 -13.09
N THR A 421 2.25 16.07 -12.12
CA THR A 421 3.30 15.05 -12.05
C THR A 421 3.13 14.15 -10.82
N PRO A 422 2.99 12.82 -10.96
CA PRO A 422 2.97 11.92 -9.80
C PRO A 422 4.35 11.85 -9.11
N ILE A 423 4.30 11.57 -7.81
CA ILE A 423 5.45 11.04 -7.07
C ILE A 423 5.90 9.75 -7.75
N PRO A 424 7.22 9.52 -7.89
CA PRO A 424 7.76 8.40 -8.65
C PRO A 424 7.48 7.01 -8.10
N PHE A 425 6.76 6.82 -6.99
CA PHE A 425 6.44 5.51 -6.41
C PHE A 425 4.97 5.46 -5.96
N PRO A 426 4.39 4.27 -5.68
CA PRO A 426 3.03 4.16 -5.17
C PRO A 426 3.05 4.41 -3.65
N VAL A 427 3.51 5.61 -3.28
CA VAL A 427 3.77 6.01 -1.89
C VAL A 427 2.47 5.94 -1.09
N CYS A 428 1.34 6.37 -1.64
CA CYS A 428 0.09 6.36 -0.90
C CYS A 428 -0.37 4.92 -0.60
N ASP A 429 -0.21 3.98 -1.54
CA ASP A 429 -0.49 2.56 -1.35
C ASP A 429 0.40 1.96 -0.25
N LEU A 430 1.71 2.21 -0.32
CA LEU A 430 2.69 1.61 0.59
C LEU A 430 2.67 2.24 1.98
N SER A 431 2.44 3.54 2.09
CA SER A 431 2.21 4.23 3.37
C SER A 431 0.88 3.80 3.98
N THR A 432 -0.20 3.65 3.20
CA THR A 432 -1.49 3.11 3.70
C THR A 432 -1.32 1.68 4.21
N ALA A 433 -0.55 0.84 3.54
CA ALA A 433 -0.24 -0.51 4.02
C ALA A 433 0.44 -0.49 5.40
N GLN A 434 1.42 0.39 5.59
CA GLN A 434 2.12 0.54 6.86
C GLN A 434 1.25 1.18 7.93
N PHE A 435 0.35 2.11 7.56
CA PHE A 435 -0.65 2.70 8.43
C PHE A 435 -1.63 1.65 8.94
N CYS A 436 -2.14 0.79 8.05
CA CYS A 436 -2.97 -0.35 8.44
C CYS A 436 -2.23 -1.29 9.40
N ALA A 437 -0.97 -1.62 9.13
CA ALA A 437 -0.17 -2.44 10.03
C ALA A 437 0.04 -1.77 11.39
N LEU A 438 0.42 -0.48 11.42
CA LEU A 438 0.56 0.31 12.65
C LEU A 438 -0.75 0.38 13.44
N GLY A 439 -1.88 0.62 12.77
CA GLY A 439 -3.20 0.63 13.38
C GLY A 439 -3.56 -0.73 14.00
N VAL A 440 -3.19 -1.85 13.36
CA VAL A 440 -3.33 -3.19 13.96
C VAL A 440 -2.46 -3.33 15.21
N LEU A 441 -1.22 -2.85 15.22
CA LEU A 441 -0.37 -2.90 16.41
C LEU A 441 -0.98 -2.10 17.57
N VAL A 442 -1.51 -0.91 17.28
CA VAL A 442 -2.21 -0.07 18.27
C VAL A 442 -3.48 -0.76 18.76
N ALA A 443 -4.28 -1.33 17.86
CA ALA A 443 -5.50 -2.05 18.22
C ALA A 443 -5.19 -3.31 19.05
N LEU A 444 -4.11 -4.04 18.74
CA LEU A 444 -3.65 -5.18 19.55
C LEU A 444 -3.23 -4.74 20.95
N HIS A 445 -2.52 -3.60 21.06
CA HIS A 445 -2.14 -3.02 22.34
C HIS A 445 -3.38 -2.61 23.15
N ARG A 446 -4.34 -1.92 22.53
CA ARG A 446 -5.61 -1.52 23.17
C ARG A 446 -6.46 -2.72 23.57
N ARG A 447 -6.60 -3.74 22.70
CA ARG A 447 -7.29 -5.01 23.01
C ARG A 447 -6.66 -5.74 24.19
N ALA A 448 -5.33 -5.71 24.31
CA ALA A 448 -4.65 -6.33 25.44
C ALA A 448 -4.89 -5.61 26.78
N LEU A 449 -5.08 -4.30 26.75
CA LEU A 449 -5.30 -3.48 27.96
C LEU A 449 -6.77 -3.35 28.36
N TYR A 450 -7.65 -3.22 27.36
CA TYR A 450 -9.04 -2.82 27.55
C TYR A 450 -10.05 -3.84 27.03
N GLY A 451 -9.57 -4.89 26.33
CA GLY A 451 -10.44 -5.82 25.62
C GLY A 451 -11.13 -5.15 24.42
N GLY A 452 -12.21 -5.77 23.96
CA GLY A 452 -13.03 -5.27 22.86
C GLY A 452 -12.54 -5.64 21.46
N SER A 453 -13.40 -5.35 20.49
CA SER A 453 -13.09 -5.41 19.06
C SER A 453 -12.83 -4.00 18.54
N TYR A 454 -11.98 -3.85 17.53
CA TYR A 454 -11.59 -2.55 16.97
C TYR A 454 -11.70 -2.56 15.45
N VAL A 455 -12.07 -1.43 14.87
CA VAL A 455 -11.95 -1.15 13.45
C VAL A 455 -10.73 -0.25 13.24
N VAL A 456 -9.89 -0.59 12.26
CA VAL A 456 -8.74 0.19 11.83
C VAL A 456 -9.02 0.70 10.42
N GLN A 457 -8.98 2.01 10.23
CA GLN A 457 -9.30 2.63 8.95
C GLN A 457 -8.19 3.59 8.52
N SER A 458 -7.81 3.51 7.25
CA SER A 458 -6.83 4.41 6.62
C SER A 458 -7.10 4.49 5.11
N SER A 459 -6.57 5.50 4.43
CA SER A 459 -6.76 5.64 2.99
C SER A 459 -5.56 6.22 2.26
N LEU A 460 -5.55 6.05 0.94
CA LEU A 460 -4.55 6.65 0.06
C LEU A 460 -4.54 8.18 0.18
N THR A 461 -5.72 8.78 0.37
CA THR A 461 -5.86 10.22 0.62
C THR A 461 -5.28 10.63 1.96
N GLN A 462 -5.49 9.86 3.03
CA GLN A 462 -4.84 10.11 4.33
C GLN A 462 -3.31 9.96 4.24
N ALA A 463 -2.80 8.97 3.49
CA ALA A 463 -1.37 8.84 3.21
C ALA A 463 -0.81 10.05 2.43
N ALA A 464 -1.52 10.52 1.41
CA ALA A 464 -1.15 11.73 0.68
C ALA A 464 -1.15 12.98 1.59
N LEU A 465 -2.13 13.11 2.48
CA LEU A 465 -2.18 14.21 3.45
C LEU A 465 -1.04 14.12 4.48
N TYR A 466 -0.65 12.91 4.87
CA TYR A 466 0.53 12.70 5.72
C TYR A 466 1.82 13.14 5.03
N VAL A 467 2.04 12.75 3.77
CA VAL A 467 3.18 13.22 2.95
C VAL A 467 3.25 14.76 2.98
N GLN A 468 2.11 15.43 2.79
CA GLN A 468 2.05 16.89 2.84
C GLN A 468 2.29 17.47 4.24
N ALA A 469 1.84 16.79 5.30
CA ALA A 469 2.06 17.20 6.69
C ALA A 469 3.52 17.02 7.15
N VAL A 470 4.23 16.02 6.61
CA VAL A 470 5.69 15.89 6.77
C VAL A 470 6.37 17.10 6.12
N GLY A 471 5.85 17.58 4.99
CA GLY A 471 6.21 18.86 4.40
C GLY A 471 7.14 18.74 3.20
N GLN A 472 7.46 19.89 2.60
CA GLN A 472 8.28 20.00 1.41
C GLN A 472 9.72 20.40 1.75
N TYR A 473 10.65 20.07 0.86
CA TYR A 473 11.98 20.63 0.86
C TYR A 473 11.98 22.11 0.44
N PRO A 474 12.99 22.90 0.84
CA PRO A 474 13.26 24.17 0.20
C PRO A 474 13.39 24.02 -1.33
N ASP A 475 12.94 25.02 -2.09
CA ASP A 475 12.91 24.99 -3.55
C ASP A 475 14.23 24.56 -4.22
N ASP A 476 15.36 25.05 -3.71
CA ASP A 476 16.69 24.71 -4.22
C ASP A 476 17.03 23.23 -4.04
N VAL A 477 16.71 22.68 -2.86
CA VAL A 477 16.86 21.25 -2.57
C VAL A 477 15.93 20.43 -3.46
N ALA A 478 14.66 20.83 -3.57
CA ALA A 478 13.68 20.15 -4.42
C ALA A 478 14.17 20.11 -5.87
N ARG A 479 14.54 21.25 -6.47
CA ARG A 479 15.08 21.32 -7.85
C ARG A 479 16.29 20.40 -8.04
N ASN A 480 17.23 20.41 -7.08
CA ASN A 480 18.41 19.54 -7.14
C ASN A 480 18.05 18.05 -7.18
N THR A 481 17.00 17.63 -6.46
CA THR A 481 16.56 16.23 -6.51
C THR A 481 16.08 15.80 -7.90
N PHE A 482 15.43 16.71 -8.65
CA PHE A 482 14.97 16.41 -10.01
C PHE A 482 16.10 16.48 -11.04
N SER A 483 17.02 17.44 -10.91
CA SER A 483 18.16 17.60 -11.84
C SER A 483 19.12 16.41 -11.88
N ALA A 484 19.11 15.56 -10.84
CA ALA A 484 19.88 14.32 -10.82
C ALA A 484 19.31 13.22 -11.74
N TYR A 485 18.11 13.39 -12.28
CA TYR A 485 17.43 12.42 -13.13
C TYR A 485 17.27 12.96 -14.56
N PRO A 486 17.24 12.06 -15.56
CA PRO A 486 16.88 12.45 -16.93
C PRO A 486 15.51 13.14 -16.96
N PRO A 487 15.31 14.13 -17.84
CA PRO A 487 14.05 14.82 -17.97
C PRO A 487 12.92 13.86 -18.37
N ARG A 488 11.69 14.18 -17.93
CA ARG A 488 10.50 13.38 -18.25
C ARG A 488 10.06 13.63 -19.69
N ARG A 489 9.63 12.58 -20.40
CA ARG A 489 8.97 12.72 -21.71
C ARG A 489 7.49 13.01 -21.53
N ALA A 490 7.03 14.15 -22.04
CA ALA A 490 5.71 14.73 -21.78
C ALA A 490 4.49 13.93 -22.30
N TYR A 491 4.68 12.97 -23.23
CA TYR A 491 3.56 12.30 -23.90
C TYR A 491 3.29 10.86 -23.42
N TYR A 492 4.28 10.17 -22.82
CA TYR A 492 4.21 8.71 -22.62
C TYR A 492 4.35 8.22 -21.17
N LEU A 493 4.92 9.02 -20.26
CA LEU A 493 5.60 8.46 -19.08
C LEU A 493 5.07 8.93 -17.73
N GLU A 494 3.92 9.57 -17.69
CA GLU A 494 3.35 10.10 -16.44
C GLU A 494 2.38 9.11 -15.80
N HIS A 495 2.34 7.91 -16.39
CA HIS A 495 1.94 6.72 -15.65
C HIS A 495 3.02 6.39 -14.60
N PRO A 496 2.63 6.13 -13.34
CA PRO A 496 3.56 5.83 -12.26
C PRO A 496 4.62 4.77 -12.60
N VAL A 497 4.30 3.76 -13.40
CA VAL A 497 5.24 2.68 -13.80
C VAL A 497 6.49 3.20 -14.51
N TYR A 498 6.39 4.24 -15.32
CA TYR A 498 7.55 4.79 -16.01
C TYR A 498 8.39 5.70 -15.12
N ALA A 499 7.76 6.51 -14.27
CA ALA A 499 8.47 7.25 -13.23
C ALA A 499 9.22 6.29 -12.28
N MET A 500 8.62 5.14 -11.98
CA MET A 500 9.23 4.06 -11.20
C MET A 500 10.41 3.42 -11.92
N ASP A 501 10.28 3.08 -13.21
CA ASP A 501 11.37 2.51 -14.03
C ASP A 501 12.57 3.46 -14.15
N LEU A 502 12.30 4.76 -14.32
CA LEU A 502 13.36 5.76 -14.31
C LEU A 502 14.09 5.78 -12.97
N CYS A 503 13.35 5.81 -11.87
CA CYS A 503 13.93 5.86 -10.54
C CYS A 503 14.67 4.57 -10.19
N SER A 504 14.13 3.39 -10.51
CA SER A 504 14.77 2.10 -10.23
C SER A 504 16.11 1.95 -10.97
N ARG A 505 16.25 2.53 -12.17
CA ARG A 505 17.51 2.50 -12.94
C ARG A 505 18.51 3.58 -12.55
N GLN A 506 18.04 4.76 -12.13
CA GLN A 506 18.90 5.92 -11.86
C GLN A 506 19.31 6.04 -10.40
N MET A 507 18.43 5.72 -9.44
CA MET A 507 18.75 5.80 -8.01
C MET A 507 19.99 4.98 -7.62
N PRO A 508 20.21 3.74 -8.12
CA PRO A 508 21.42 3.00 -7.81
C PRO A 508 22.71 3.66 -8.33
N LYS A 509 22.63 4.50 -9.36
CA LYS A 509 23.77 5.25 -9.90
C LYS A 509 24.06 6.52 -9.11
N ILE A 510 23.00 7.23 -8.72
CA ILE A 510 23.07 8.47 -7.93
C ILE A 510 23.52 8.16 -6.50
N ARG A 511 22.99 7.08 -5.91
CA ARG A 511 23.20 6.71 -4.51
C ARG A 511 23.28 5.19 -4.31
N PRO A 512 24.39 4.53 -4.72
CA PRO A 512 24.54 3.07 -4.65
C PRO A 512 24.40 2.49 -3.23
N GLN A 513 24.83 3.25 -2.22
CA GLN A 513 24.71 2.91 -0.79
C GLN A 513 23.26 2.71 -0.30
N THR A 514 22.26 3.11 -1.10
CA THR A 514 20.85 2.80 -0.82
C THR A 514 20.52 1.33 -1.06
N PHE A 515 21.15 0.69 -2.05
CA PHE A 515 20.75 -0.62 -2.56
C PHE A 515 21.70 -1.72 -2.08
N ARG A 516 21.82 -1.86 -0.76
CA ARG A 516 22.72 -2.84 -0.15
C ARG A 516 22.09 -4.23 -0.05
N ASP A 517 22.89 -5.26 -0.32
CA ASP A 517 22.40 -6.64 -0.40
C ASP A 517 21.85 -7.16 0.93
N GLU A 518 22.33 -6.67 2.08
CA GLU A 518 21.79 -7.05 3.39
C GLU A 518 20.33 -6.65 3.59
N PHE A 519 19.81 -5.67 2.84
CA PHE A 519 18.42 -5.23 2.89
C PHE A 519 17.46 -6.23 2.27
N PHE A 520 17.96 -7.22 1.54
CA PHE A 520 17.14 -8.16 0.80
C PHE A 520 17.13 -9.54 1.43
N PHE A 521 15.93 -10.12 1.48
CA PHE A 521 15.70 -11.53 1.77
C PHE A 521 15.79 -12.30 0.46
N LYS A 522 16.55 -13.40 0.46
CA LYS A 522 16.66 -14.34 -0.66
C LYS A 522 15.94 -15.62 -0.27
N ASP A 523 14.83 -15.89 -0.93
CA ASP A 523 14.06 -17.09 -0.80
C ASP A 523 14.49 -18.12 -1.85
N THR A 524 15.30 -19.08 -1.43
CA THR A 524 15.76 -20.18 -2.29
C THR A 524 14.80 -21.35 -2.32
N LYS A 525 13.69 -21.30 -1.57
CA LYS A 525 12.70 -22.38 -1.49
C LYS A 525 11.47 -22.12 -2.36
N SER A 526 11.43 -20.99 -3.06
CA SER A 526 10.28 -20.65 -3.87
C SER A 526 10.12 -21.58 -5.08
N PRO A 527 8.89 -22.02 -5.42
CA PRO A 527 8.66 -22.82 -6.62
C PRO A 527 8.87 -22.02 -7.92
N TYR A 528 9.04 -20.70 -7.81
CA TYR A 528 9.22 -19.77 -8.94
C TYR A 528 10.70 -19.43 -9.23
N GLY A 529 11.65 -19.98 -8.48
CA GLY A 529 13.08 -19.64 -8.58
C GLY A 529 13.65 -19.00 -7.31
N VAL A 530 14.85 -18.44 -7.37
CA VAL A 530 15.42 -17.66 -6.25
C VAL A 530 14.77 -16.29 -6.24
N VAL A 531 13.90 -16.05 -5.26
CA VAL A 531 13.17 -14.79 -5.13
C VAL A 531 13.92 -13.85 -4.17
N ARG A 532 14.28 -12.66 -4.63
CA ARG A 532 14.90 -11.59 -3.83
C ARG A 532 13.87 -10.48 -3.58
N ILE A 533 13.54 -10.24 -2.31
CA ILE A 533 12.53 -9.26 -1.86
C ILE A 533 13.09 -8.41 -0.72
N LEU A 534 12.62 -7.18 -0.59
CA LEU A 534 13.03 -6.28 0.49
C LEU A 534 12.59 -6.78 1.88
N LYS A 535 13.49 -6.70 2.87
CA LYS A 535 13.19 -6.95 4.29
C LYS A 535 12.44 -5.76 4.89
N GLN A 536 12.00 -5.91 6.14
CA GLN A 536 11.64 -4.75 6.95
C GLN A 536 12.91 -3.97 7.33
N PRO A 537 12.84 -2.62 7.36
CA PRO A 537 14.01 -1.79 7.65
C PRO A 537 14.38 -1.76 9.14
N LEU A 538 13.44 -2.11 10.03
CA LEU A 538 13.67 -2.20 11.46
C LEU A 538 14.47 -3.45 11.84
N GLN A 539 15.45 -3.27 12.71
CA GLN A 539 16.19 -4.36 13.36
C GLN A 539 15.89 -4.35 14.86
N LEU A 540 15.44 -5.49 15.37
CA LEU A 540 15.23 -5.72 16.79
C LEU A 540 16.20 -6.79 17.29
N ASP A 541 16.80 -6.58 18.45
CA ASP A 541 17.84 -7.46 19.00
C ASP A 541 17.32 -8.82 19.50
N LEU A 542 16.08 -8.91 19.98
CA LEU A 542 15.54 -10.16 20.54
C LEU A 542 14.49 -10.85 19.66
N THR A 543 13.77 -10.10 18.81
CA THR A 543 12.67 -10.64 18.00
C THR A 543 12.79 -10.20 16.55
N PRO A 544 13.49 -10.98 15.70
CA PRO A 544 13.79 -10.55 14.35
C PRO A 544 12.54 -10.44 13.47
N LEU A 545 12.54 -9.46 12.57
CA LEU A 545 11.53 -9.34 11.52
C LEU A 545 11.93 -10.22 10.34
N ARG A 546 11.09 -11.19 9.98
CA ARG A 546 11.34 -12.15 8.89
C ARG A 546 10.06 -12.80 8.40
N TYR A 547 10.09 -13.29 7.18
CA TYR A 547 9.02 -14.05 6.57
C TYR A 547 9.21 -15.55 6.85
N ARG A 548 8.12 -16.23 7.26
CA ARG A 548 8.14 -17.68 7.55
C ARG A 548 7.82 -18.55 6.34
N TRP A 549 7.09 -17.99 5.37
CA TRP A 549 6.63 -18.69 4.18
C TRP A 549 7.13 -18.02 2.91
N SER A 550 7.38 -18.85 1.90
CA SER A 550 7.64 -18.39 0.54
C SER A 550 6.40 -17.73 -0.06
N THR A 551 6.62 -16.97 -1.14
CA THR A 551 5.55 -16.29 -1.88
C THR A 551 4.69 -17.27 -2.70
N ARG A 552 3.47 -16.84 -3.03
CA ARG A 552 2.43 -17.61 -3.75
C ARG A 552 1.70 -16.78 -4.83
N PRO A 553 2.38 -16.00 -5.70
CA PRO A 553 1.76 -15.12 -6.68
C PRO A 553 0.65 -15.75 -7.54
N PHE A 554 0.78 -17.04 -7.86
CA PHE A 554 -0.13 -17.78 -8.73
C PHE A 554 -0.85 -18.96 -8.03
N GLY A 555 -0.69 -19.09 -6.72
CA GLY A 555 -1.01 -20.32 -5.99
C GLY A 555 -2.12 -20.17 -4.95
N PHE A 556 -2.74 -21.30 -4.66
CA PHE A 556 -3.56 -21.52 -3.47
C PHE A 556 -3.11 -22.81 -2.79
N ASP A 557 -3.21 -22.82 -1.48
CA ASP A 557 -2.95 -23.99 -0.66
C ASP A 557 -4.26 -24.78 -0.51
N LYS A 558 -4.20 -26.11 -0.65
CA LYS A 558 -5.39 -26.98 -0.59
C LYS A 558 -6.03 -27.02 0.82
N ASP A 559 -5.22 -26.89 1.88
CA ASP A 559 -5.65 -26.99 3.27
C ASP A 559 -5.01 -25.92 4.18
N VAL A 560 -5.64 -24.75 4.31
CA VAL A 560 -5.19 -23.66 5.21
C VAL A 560 -6.20 -23.27 6.27
N LYS A 561 -7.30 -24.02 6.40
CA LYS A 561 -8.43 -23.73 7.29
C LYS A 561 -8.05 -23.61 8.77
N GLY A 562 -6.88 -24.13 9.19
CA GLY A 562 -6.42 -24.13 10.58
C GLY A 562 -5.27 -23.17 10.94
N PHE A 563 -4.85 -22.25 10.05
CA PHE A 563 -3.61 -21.46 10.26
C PHE A 563 -2.41 -22.34 10.65
N ILE A 564 -2.29 -23.48 9.96
CA ILE A 564 -1.38 -24.59 10.28
C ILE A 564 0.07 -24.13 10.13
N GLU A 565 0.94 -24.51 11.07
CA GLU A 565 2.39 -24.30 10.92
C GLU A 565 2.94 -25.27 9.87
N PRO A 566 3.85 -24.82 8.99
CA PRO A 566 4.54 -25.76 8.12
C PRO A 566 5.35 -26.73 9.00
N PRO A 567 5.47 -28.01 8.61
CA PRO A 567 6.50 -28.87 9.16
C PRO A 567 7.87 -28.20 9.02
N ALA A 568 8.78 -28.46 9.96
CA ALA A 568 10.10 -27.84 10.00
C ALA A 568 10.94 -28.05 8.72
N ASP A 569 10.54 -29.00 7.86
CA ASP A 569 11.30 -29.51 6.72
C ASP A 569 10.51 -29.61 5.40
N GLU A 570 9.36 -28.93 5.26
CA GLU A 570 8.65 -28.93 3.98
C GLU A 570 9.39 -28.09 2.92
N SER A 571 9.99 -28.79 1.95
CA SER A 571 10.08 -28.32 0.58
C SER A 571 8.65 -28.32 0.00
N ASP A 572 8.09 -27.13 -0.24
CA ASP A 572 6.69 -26.95 -0.64
C ASP A 572 6.29 -27.80 -1.88
N SER A 573 5.04 -28.25 -1.85
CA SER A 573 4.35 -29.03 -2.89
C SER A 573 4.45 -28.41 -4.31
N PRO A 574 4.60 -29.21 -5.39
CA PRO A 574 5.01 -28.72 -6.72
C PRO A 574 3.93 -28.02 -7.56
N ASN A 575 2.72 -27.82 -7.04
CA ASN A 575 1.58 -27.41 -7.85
C ASN A 575 1.41 -25.88 -7.91
N ALA A 576 2.42 -25.20 -8.43
CA ALA A 576 2.28 -23.87 -9.05
C ALA A 576 3.56 -23.57 -9.83
N ARG A 577 3.81 -24.29 -10.93
CA ARG A 577 4.74 -23.78 -11.96
C ARG A 577 3.95 -22.84 -12.88
N LEU A 578 4.61 -21.74 -13.24
CA LEU A 578 4.17 -20.67 -14.14
C LEU A 578 3.41 -21.18 -15.36
#